data_AF-A0A8T5QG93-F1
#
_entry.id   AF-A0A8T5QG93-F1
#
_cell.length_a   1.000
_cell.length_b   1.000
_cell.length_c   1.000
_cell.angle_alpha   90.00
_cell.angle_beta   90.00
_cell.angle_gamma   90.00
#
_symmetry.space_group_name_H-M   'P 1'
#
loop_
_entity.id
_entity.type
_entity.pdbx_description
1 polymer ?
#
loop_
_entity_poly.entity_id
_entity_poly.type
_entity_poly.pdbx_seq_one_letter_code
_entity_poly.pdbx_strand_id
1 'polypeptide(L)'
;MTEKAVSSGFNFTGKEGISEFNIIIPSTIFCDRSLSFLESLVEYLKNSLRLTYHEIAELTNRDERNIWTLYDRASKKRVEKEPAVKKAPVVQIPLSVVKDRSLSILEVVVEYLRDVDRLTNHQIAIILNRSDKTVSTVYVRTKKKRNVSANA
;
A
#
# COMPACT_ATOMS: atom_id res chain seq x y z
N MET A 1 23.24 -32.54 4.55
CA MET A 1 23.22 -31.11 4.21
C MET A 1 21.79 -30.63 4.35
N THR A 2 21.59 -29.87 5.43
CA THR A 2 20.48 -28.97 5.78
C THR A 2 20.01 -28.14 4.56
N GLU A 3 18.75 -27.73 4.38
CA GLU A 3 17.83 -27.17 5.37
C GLU A 3 16.37 -27.11 4.88
N LYS A 4 15.48 -27.64 5.72
CA LYS A 4 14.10 -27.27 6.09
C LYS A 4 13.16 -26.52 5.11
N ALA A 5 12.13 -27.26 4.73
CA ALA A 5 10.69 -26.93 4.73
C ALA A 5 10.26 -25.46 4.97
N VAL A 6 9.68 -24.87 3.92
CA VAL A 6 8.77 -23.72 4.00
C VAL A 6 7.48 -24.19 4.67
N SER A 7 7.35 -23.89 5.95
CA SER A 7 6.10 -23.95 6.70
C SER A 7 6.04 -22.72 7.57
N SER A 8 5.38 -21.67 7.08
CA SER A 8 4.94 -20.56 7.93
C SER A 8 3.42 -20.48 7.83
N GLY A 9 2.77 -21.41 8.53
CA GLY A 9 1.38 -21.23 8.94
C GLY A 9 1.31 -20.02 9.86
N PHE A 10 0.47 -19.05 9.51
CA PHE A 10 0.24 -17.85 10.32
C PHE A 10 -0.88 -18.17 11.33
N ASN A 11 -0.50 -18.60 12.53
CA ASN A 11 -1.44 -18.84 13.63
C ASN A 11 -1.58 -17.57 14.47
N PHE A 12 -2.81 -17.07 14.61
CA PHE A 12 -3.13 -15.90 15.44
C PHE A 12 -3.81 -16.37 16.73
N THR A 13 -3.05 -16.41 17.83
CA THR A 13 -3.60 -16.52 19.19
C THR A 13 -2.80 -15.61 20.12
N GLY A 14 -3.38 -14.48 20.53
CA GLY A 14 -2.84 -13.72 21.66
C GLY A 14 -2.96 -12.21 21.51
N LYS A 15 -3.60 -11.57 22.50
CA LYS A 15 -3.67 -10.12 22.71
C LYS A 15 -2.33 -9.54 23.19
N GLU A 16 -1.26 -9.73 22.44
CA GLU A 16 0.03 -9.06 22.70
C GLU A 16 0.41 -8.19 21.48
N GLY A 17 0.95 -7.01 21.75
CA GLY A 17 0.91 -5.83 20.88
C GLY A 17 1.29 -6.04 19.41
N ILE A 18 0.54 -5.38 18.53
CA ILE A 18 0.73 -5.32 17.06
C ILE A 18 1.94 -4.40 16.72
N SER A 19 3.03 -4.49 17.48
CA SER A 19 4.17 -3.56 17.36
C SER A 19 5.23 -3.97 16.35
N GLU A 20 5.29 -5.22 15.87
CA GLU A 20 6.41 -5.71 15.05
C GLU A 20 6.04 -6.52 13.79
N PHE A 21 4.86 -6.34 13.20
CA PHE A 21 4.57 -7.01 11.94
C PHE A 21 5.22 -6.28 10.74
N ASN A 22 6.31 -6.85 10.21
CA ASN A 22 6.92 -6.48 8.93
C ASN A 22 6.05 -7.01 7.76
N ILE A 23 4.82 -6.51 7.65
CA ILE A 23 3.93 -6.84 6.54
C ILE A 23 4.49 -6.20 5.27
N ILE A 24 4.62 -7.01 4.22
CA ILE A 24 5.06 -6.56 2.91
C ILE A 24 3.84 -6.59 1.96
N ILE A 25 3.62 -5.51 1.23
CA ILE A 25 2.57 -5.38 0.21
C ILE A 25 3.20 -5.37 -1.19
N PRO A 26 2.68 -6.15 -2.14
CA PRO A 26 3.18 -6.13 -3.51
C PRO A 26 2.66 -4.87 -4.24
N SER A 27 3.52 -4.21 -5.02
CA SER A 27 3.18 -3.02 -5.81
C SER A 27 2.00 -3.23 -6.77
N THR A 28 1.76 -4.48 -7.16
CA THR A 28 0.68 -4.88 -8.09
C THR A 28 -0.71 -4.55 -7.59
N ILE A 29 -0.93 -4.41 -6.28
CA ILE A 29 -2.23 -3.99 -5.73
C ILE A 29 -2.63 -2.59 -6.21
N PHE A 30 -1.64 -1.76 -6.56
CA PHE A 30 -1.84 -0.37 -6.99
C PHE A 30 -1.96 -0.21 -8.52
N CYS A 31 -1.83 -1.31 -9.28
CA CYS A 31 -1.96 -1.30 -10.74
C CYS A 31 -3.39 -1.01 -11.19
N ASP A 32 -4.38 -1.42 -10.40
CA ASP A 32 -5.77 -1.20 -10.72
C ASP A 32 -6.10 0.30 -10.66
N ARG A 33 -6.76 0.79 -11.71
CA ARG A 33 -7.19 2.21 -11.82
C ARG A 33 -8.67 2.39 -11.48
N SER A 34 -9.41 1.31 -11.28
CA SER A 34 -10.81 1.36 -10.82
C SER A 34 -10.92 1.77 -9.35
N LEU A 35 -9.91 1.40 -8.55
CA LEU A 35 -9.80 1.73 -7.14
C LEU A 35 -8.79 2.87 -6.90
N SER A 36 -9.04 3.66 -5.87
CA SER A 36 -8.03 4.53 -5.30
C SER A 36 -6.95 3.70 -4.59
N PHE A 37 -5.75 4.27 -4.42
CA PHE A 37 -4.65 3.58 -3.75
C PHE A 37 -5.01 3.09 -2.34
N LEU A 38 -5.79 3.89 -1.60
CA LEU A 38 -6.19 3.51 -0.24
C LEU A 38 -7.28 2.41 -0.26
N GLU A 39 -8.22 2.45 -1.20
CA GLU A 39 -9.19 1.37 -1.40
C GLU A 39 -8.49 0.06 -1.79
N SER A 40 -7.55 0.09 -2.75
CA SER A 40 -6.76 -1.08 -3.15
C SER A 40 -5.98 -1.67 -1.99
N LEU A 41 -5.36 -0.82 -1.16
CA LEU A 41 -4.64 -1.26 0.03
C LEU A 41 -5.57 -1.96 1.01
N VAL A 42 -6.69 -1.32 1.37
CA VAL A 42 -7.64 -1.88 2.34
C VAL A 42 -8.25 -3.19 1.83
N GLU A 43 -8.61 -3.26 0.55
CA GLU A 43 -9.12 -4.48 -0.07
C GLU A 43 -8.08 -5.61 0.01
N TYR A 44 -6.81 -5.36 -0.32
CA TYR A 44 -5.76 -6.37 -0.23
C TYR A 44 -5.57 -6.87 1.21
N LEU A 45 -5.47 -5.96 2.18
CA LEU A 45 -5.32 -6.32 3.59
C LEU A 45 -6.51 -7.14 4.10
N LYS A 46 -7.73 -6.81 3.65
CA LYS A 46 -8.95 -7.51 4.05
C LYS A 46 -9.12 -8.87 3.38
N ASN A 47 -8.93 -8.93 2.07
CA ASN A 47 -9.26 -10.11 1.26
C ASN A 47 -8.09 -11.09 1.16
N SER A 48 -6.87 -10.58 0.99
CA SER A 48 -5.67 -11.41 0.83
C SER A 48 -5.04 -11.76 2.17
N LEU A 49 -4.93 -10.80 3.10
CA LEU A 49 -4.34 -11.05 4.43
C LEU A 49 -5.35 -11.38 5.52
N ARG A 50 -6.66 -11.34 5.21
CA ARG A 50 -7.76 -11.72 6.12
C ARG A 50 -7.80 -10.94 7.44
N LEU A 51 -7.26 -9.72 7.45
CA LEU A 51 -7.24 -8.88 8.64
C LEU A 51 -8.63 -8.33 9.01
N THR A 52 -8.85 -8.07 10.29
CA THR A 52 -10.00 -7.34 10.82
C THR A 52 -9.89 -5.86 10.50
N TYR A 53 -11.01 -5.12 10.54
CA TYR A 53 -10.96 -3.68 10.32
C TYR A 53 -10.17 -2.96 11.41
N HIS A 54 -10.26 -3.43 12.65
CA HIS A 54 -9.46 -2.97 13.77
C HIS A 54 -7.95 -3.14 13.51
N GLU A 55 -7.49 -4.32 13.10
CA GLU A 55 -6.06 -4.54 12.78
C GLU A 55 -5.59 -3.64 11.63
N ILE A 56 -6.40 -3.48 10.58
CA ILE A 56 -6.07 -2.59 9.46
C ILE A 56 -6.01 -1.13 9.93
N ALA A 57 -6.91 -0.72 10.82
CA ALA A 57 -6.93 0.61 11.41
C ALA A 57 -5.63 0.90 12.19
N GLU A 58 -5.20 -0.03 13.04
CA GLU A 58 -3.94 0.10 13.78
C GLU A 58 -2.71 0.10 12.87
N LEU A 59 -2.64 -0.84 11.91
CA LEU A 59 -1.52 -0.96 10.99
C LEU A 59 -1.37 0.24 10.06
N THR A 60 -2.47 0.91 9.72
CA THR A 60 -2.48 2.07 8.83
C THR A 60 -2.66 3.41 9.56
N ASN A 61 -2.72 3.40 10.90
CA ASN A 61 -2.97 4.58 11.74
C ASN A 61 -4.25 5.37 11.36
N ARG A 62 -5.32 4.67 10.94
CA ARG A 62 -6.57 5.25 10.44
C ARG A 62 -7.76 4.78 11.25
N ASP A 63 -8.83 5.56 11.28
CA ASP A 63 -10.07 5.18 11.99
C ASP A 63 -10.74 3.97 11.33
N GLU A 64 -11.24 3.04 12.14
CA GLU A 64 -11.89 1.80 11.69
C GLU A 64 -13.12 2.05 10.80
N ARG A 65 -13.91 3.11 11.06
CA ARG A 65 -15.07 3.47 10.23
C ARG A 65 -14.64 3.92 8.84
N ASN A 66 -13.49 4.59 8.76
CA ASN A 66 -12.90 4.95 7.46
C ASN A 66 -12.45 3.69 6.71
N ILE A 67 -11.79 2.74 7.39
CA ILE A 67 -11.40 1.45 6.80
C ILE A 67 -12.62 0.70 6.26
N TRP A 68 -13.68 0.57 7.06
CA TRP A 68 -14.92 -0.07 6.61
C TRP A 68 -15.52 0.63 5.38
N THR A 69 -15.58 1.97 5.39
CA THR A 69 -16.13 2.75 4.27
C THR A 69 -15.32 2.55 2.98
N LEU A 70 -13.99 2.50 3.08
CA LEU A 70 -13.10 2.24 1.94
C LEU A 70 -13.30 0.82 1.38
N TYR A 71 -13.43 -0.16 2.27
CA TYR A 71 -13.71 -1.54 1.87
C TYR A 71 -15.07 -1.70 1.19
N ASP A 72 -16.12 -1.08 1.73
CA ASP A 72 -17.47 -1.10 1.16
C ASP A 72 -17.49 -0.46 -0.25
N ARG A 73 -16.83 0.69 -0.43
CA ARG A 73 -16.67 1.34 -1.74
C ARG A 73 -15.90 0.47 -2.72
N ALA A 74 -14.80 -0.14 -2.29
CA ALA A 74 -14.02 -1.05 -3.12
C ALA A 74 -14.87 -2.24 -3.58
N SER A 75 -15.60 -2.87 -2.64
CA SER A 75 -16.47 -4.02 -2.90
C SER A 75 -17.57 -3.68 -3.91
N LYS A 76 -18.20 -2.50 -3.81
CA LYS A 76 -19.20 -2.02 -4.79
C LYS A 76 -18.59 -1.86 -6.18
N LYS A 77 -17.40 -1.25 -6.28
CA LYS A 77 -16.68 -1.10 -7.56
C LYS A 77 -16.29 -2.44 -8.17
N ARG A 78 -16.03 -3.48 -7.37
CA ARG A 78 -15.75 -4.84 -7.87
C ARG A 78 -16.97 -5.51 -8.51
N VAL A 79 -18.18 -5.16 -8.09
CA VAL A 79 -19.42 -5.63 -8.74
C VAL A 79 -19.57 -5.01 -10.13
N GLU A 80 -19.18 -3.75 -10.29
CA GLU A 80 -19.30 -3.03 -11.56
C GLU A 80 -18.13 -3.32 -12.53
N LYS A 81 -16.95 -3.62 -12.00
CA LYS A 81 -15.73 -3.73 -12.80
C LYS A 81 -14.73 -4.72 -12.23
N GLU A 82 -14.36 -5.69 -13.06
CA GLU A 82 -13.30 -6.64 -12.72
C GLU A 82 -11.92 -5.96 -12.63
N PRO A 83 -11.01 -6.50 -11.79
CA PRO A 83 -9.65 -6.00 -11.69
C PRO A 83 -8.97 -5.99 -13.05
N ALA A 84 -8.42 -4.84 -13.44
CA ALA A 84 -7.60 -4.76 -14.63
C ALA A 84 -6.27 -5.50 -14.39
N VAL A 85 -6.17 -6.74 -14.88
CA VAL A 85 -4.93 -7.52 -14.81
C VAL A 85 -3.92 -6.93 -15.79
N LYS A 86 -2.93 -6.19 -15.27
CA LYS A 86 -1.76 -5.79 -16.05
C LYS A 86 -0.52 -6.48 -15.53
N LYS A 87 0.27 -7.02 -16.45
CA LYS A 87 1.62 -7.50 -16.16
C LYS A 87 2.50 -6.28 -15.86
N ALA A 88 2.92 -6.16 -14.62
CA ALA A 88 3.88 -5.15 -14.16
C ALA A 88 4.93 -5.84 -13.28
N PRO A 89 6.17 -5.31 -13.24
CA PRO A 89 7.17 -5.79 -12.30
C PRO A 89 6.65 -5.68 -10.86
N VAL A 90 6.84 -6.74 -10.08
CA VAL A 90 6.42 -6.79 -8.68
C VAL A 90 7.54 -6.24 -7.82
N VAL A 91 7.27 -5.17 -7.09
CA VAL A 91 8.15 -4.62 -6.06
C VAL A 91 7.47 -4.79 -4.71
N GLN A 92 8.27 -5.14 -3.70
CA GLN A 92 7.81 -5.37 -2.34
C GLN A 92 7.91 -4.07 -1.54
N ILE A 93 6.80 -3.59 -1.01
CA ILE A 93 6.73 -2.34 -0.25
C ILE A 93 6.39 -2.68 1.20
N PRO A 94 7.12 -2.20 2.22
CA PRO A 94 6.75 -2.42 3.61
C PRO A 94 5.45 -1.67 3.97
N LEU A 95 4.50 -2.30 4.64
CA LEU A 95 3.26 -1.65 5.09
C LEU A 95 3.54 -0.50 6.08
N SER A 96 4.66 -0.54 6.79
CA SER A 96 5.06 0.51 7.73
C SER A 96 5.13 1.90 7.07
N VAL A 97 5.42 1.99 5.76
CA VAL A 97 5.53 3.28 5.06
C VAL A 97 4.20 4.03 5.00
N VAL A 98 3.07 3.32 4.95
CA VAL A 98 1.73 3.92 4.80
C VAL A 98 1.10 4.38 6.11
N LYS A 99 1.79 4.19 7.25
CA LYS A 99 1.40 4.76 8.56
C LYS A 99 1.49 6.28 8.57
N ASP A 100 2.38 6.86 7.76
CA ASP A 100 2.49 8.31 7.63
C ASP A 100 1.22 8.89 6.96
N ARG A 101 0.53 9.77 7.68
CA ARG A 101 -0.70 10.44 7.24
C ARG A 101 -0.49 11.84 6.70
N SER A 102 0.74 12.36 6.73
CA SER A 102 1.08 13.66 6.13
C SER A 102 1.01 13.64 4.60
N LEU A 103 1.09 12.44 4.02
CA LEU A 103 1.06 12.18 2.59
C LEU A 103 -0.10 11.24 2.23
N SER A 104 -0.58 11.35 1.00
CA SER A 104 -1.47 10.34 0.41
C SER A 104 -0.72 9.02 0.16
N ILE A 105 -1.43 7.90 0.10
CA ILE A 105 -0.82 6.58 -0.16
C ILE A 105 0.02 6.57 -1.44
N LEU A 106 -0.46 7.20 -2.52
CA LEU A 106 0.31 7.31 -3.77
C LEU A 106 1.62 8.10 -3.58
N GLU A 107 1.59 9.19 -2.81
CA GLU A 107 2.80 9.97 -2.52
C GLU A 107 3.80 9.17 -1.71
N VAL A 108 3.35 8.50 -0.64
CA VAL A 108 4.19 7.64 0.18
C VAL A 108 4.84 6.54 -0.66
N VAL A 109 4.06 5.85 -1.50
CA VAL A 109 4.55 4.77 -2.35
C VAL A 109 5.56 5.29 -3.38
N VAL A 110 5.29 6.43 -4.01
CA VAL A 110 6.22 7.05 -4.97
C VAL A 110 7.51 7.52 -4.28
N GLU A 111 7.42 8.10 -3.07
CA GLU A 111 8.57 8.49 -2.28
C GLU A 111 9.44 7.29 -1.93
N TYR A 112 8.84 6.21 -1.41
CA TYR A 112 9.56 4.98 -1.07
C TYR A 112 10.27 4.37 -2.29
N LEU A 113 9.54 4.17 -3.40
CA LEU A 113 10.10 3.54 -4.60
C LEU A 113 11.25 4.38 -5.22
N ARG A 114 11.20 5.71 -5.08
CA ARG A 114 12.21 6.60 -5.63
C ARG A 114 13.42 6.78 -4.72
N ASP A 115 13.19 6.98 -3.43
CA ASP A 115 14.25 7.36 -2.49
C ASP A 115 14.88 6.16 -1.80
N VAL A 116 14.12 5.08 -1.58
CA VAL A 116 14.61 3.84 -0.96
C VAL A 116 15.06 2.85 -2.04
N ASP A 117 14.17 2.48 -2.95
CA ASP A 117 14.48 1.49 -4.01
C ASP A 117 15.27 2.08 -5.18
N ARG A 118 15.51 3.39 -5.19
CA ARG A 118 16.29 4.13 -6.21
C ARG A 118 15.76 3.96 -7.65
N LEU A 119 14.46 3.74 -7.81
CA LEU A 119 13.85 3.57 -9.12
C LEU A 119 13.65 4.90 -9.85
N THR A 120 13.80 4.86 -11.17
CA THR A 120 13.49 6.00 -12.04
C THR A 120 11.99 6.25 -12.12
N ASN A 121 11.59 7.49 -12.43
CA ASN A 121 10.18 7.83 -12.63
C ASN A 121 9.49 6.92 -13.67
N HIS A 122 10.23 6.52 -14.71
CA HIS A 122 9.73 5.65 -15.75
C HIS A 122 9.45 4.23 -15.24
N GLN A 123 10.38 3.67 -14.47
CA GLN A 123 10.18 2.36 -13.85
C GLN A 123 8.98 2.38 -12.89
N ILE A 124 8.86 3.42 -12.06
CA ILE A 124 7.73 3.60 -11.14
C ILE A 124 6.40 3.73 -11.91
N ALA A 125 6.40 4.44 -13.04
CA ALA A 125 5.23 4.58 -13.90
C ALA A 125 4.75 3.23 -14.43
N ILE A 126 5.68 2.38 -14.89
CA ILE A 126 5.38 1.00 -15.33
C ILE A 126 4.84 0.18 -14.15
N ILE A 127 5.52 0.20 -12.99
CA ILE A 127 5.16 -0.59 -11.81
C ILE A 127 3.76 -0.25 -11.29
N LEU A 128 3.40 1.04 -11.24
CA LEU A 128 2.12 1.50 -10.69
C LEU A 128 1.03 1.65 -11.76
N ASN A 129 1.31 1.30 -13.02
CA ASN A 129 0.41 1.56 -14.15
C ASN A 129 -0.09 3.02 -14.17
N ARG A 130 0.85 3.96 -14.06
CA ARG A 130 0.63 5.42 -14.12
C ARG A 130 1.45 6.02 -15.24
N SER A 131 1.15 7.27 -15.60
CA SER A 131 2.00 7.99 -16.56
C SER A 131 3.22 8.57 -15.84
N ASP A 132 4.32 8.71 -16.57
CA ASP A 132 5.55 9.35 -16.09
C ASP A 132 5.26 10.76 -15.54
N LYS A 133 4.35 11.50 -16.19
CA LYS A 133 3.89 12.82 -15.75
C LYS A 133 3.24 12.76 -14.37
N THR A 134 2.35 11.80 -14.13
CA THR A 134 1.72 11.63 -12.80
C THR A 134 2.76 11.34 -11.74
N VAL A 135 3.69 10.41 -12.00
CA VAL A 135 4.75 10.05 -11.04
C VAL A 135 5.64 11.25 -10.73
N SER A 136 6.06 11.99 -11.76
CA SER A 136 6.90 13.18 -11.59
C SER A 136 6.19 14.25 -10.73
N THR A 137 4.95 14.58 -11.06
CA THR A 137 4.16 15.58 -10.30
C THR A 137 3.96 15.17 -8.86
N VAL A 138 3.63 13.89 -8.61
CA VAL A 138 3.45 13.35 -7.25
C VAL A 138 4.73 13.47 -6.45
N TYR A 139 5.88 13.11 -7.02
CA TYR A 139 7.16 13.20 -6.32
C TYR A 139 7.53 14.65 -5.98
N VAL A 140 7.40 15.57 -6.94
CA VAL A 140 7.65 17.01 -6.70
C VAL A 140 6.75 17.55 -5.60
N ARG A 141 5.45 17.22 -5.63
CA ARG A 141 4.49 17.60 -4.58
C ARG A 141 4.90 17.05 -3.22
N THR A 142 5.35 15.80 -3.18
CA THR A 142 5.80 15.14 -1.96
C THR A 142 7.00 15.85 -1.34
N LYS A 143 8.03 16.15 -2.15
CA LYS A 143 9.20 16.92 -1.67
C LYS A 143 8.83 18.31 -1.17
N LYS A 144 7.88 18.98 -1.83
CA LYS A 144 7.35 20.26 -1.34
C LYS A 144 6.68 20.11 0.04
N LYS A 145 5.85 19.09 0.24
CA LYS A 145 5.19 18.84 1.54
C LYS A 145 6.20 18.53 2.66
N ARG A 146 7.19 17.68 2.38
CA ARG A 146 8.26 17.36 3.34
C ARG A 146 9.06 18.61 3.74
N ASN A 147 9.39 19.47 2.78
CA ASN A 147 10.11 20.73 3.05
C ASN A 147 9.27 21.72 3.86
N VAL A 148 7.95 21.78 3.66
CA VAL A 148 7.06 22.63 4.47
C VAL A 148 6.98 22.11 5.91
N SER A 149 6.85 20.79 6.10
CA SER A 149 6.82 20.18 7.43
C SER A 149 8.14 20.25 8.19
N ALA A 150 9.28 20.41 7.51
CA ALA A 150 10.58 20.58 8.15
C ALA A 150 10.86 22.02 8.62
N ASN A 151 10.10 22.99 8.12
CA ASN A 151 10.27 24.43 8.40
C ASN A 151 9.14 25.01 9.28
N ALA A 152 8.24 24.18 9.78
CA ALA A 152 7.09 24.55 10.61
C ALA A 152 7.26 23.98 12.03
#